data_AF-A0A423W3H5-F1
#
_entry.id   AF-A0A423W3H5-F1
#
_cell.length_a   1.000
_cell.length_b   1.000
_cell.length_c   1.000
_cell.angle_alpha   90.00
_cell.angle_beta   90.00
_cell.angle_gamma   90.00
#
_symmetry.space_group_name_H-M   'P 1'
#
loop_
_entity.id
_entity.type
_entity.pdbx_description
1 polymer ?
#
loop_
_entity_poly.entity_id
_entity_poly.type
_entity_poly.pdbx_seq_one_letter_code
_entity_poly.pdbx_strand_id
1 'polypeptide(L)'
;MAQARPKPSMLDTSLVNADPQAIQEITELIWGRCSKHGLNGLNINLASFRSYYIRECTYALHDGGRHIALRTHRDAVELAAQLAAGLTRNQVKNNLRAKLSSPHDNEDELLENTIDLVSGLLLMIDCGTSSYGFSGRTEIQWRQGSLRQHLADCFGGPPVLGHDSIKLEKNFTARNLGRIAGLEIVWTDNLVDHLRMSDDDTKVHIFHHASFLECQHQSQKSLLPDGVAAETLQTLALLLPSADAETRRWFSKVAATAELDTRAVQCGKLRSDRRQIERFRFWRDRLVTLKQVFDEAQPKTLSQWWYDRRNGVQWYTFWVAILVLVLTIVFGLIQSVEGALQVYTAFKSMSGPG
;
A
#
# COMPACT_ATOMS: atom_id res chain seq x y z
N MET A 1 32.07 -44.34 16.74
CA MET A 1 30.99 -43.36 16.97
C MET A 1 31.28 -42.14 16.13
N ALA A 2 30.61 -41.99 14.98
CA ALA A 2 30.71 -40.78 14.18
C ALA A 2 29.93 -39.68 14.89
N GLN A 3 30.63 -38.62 15.34
CA GLN A 3 29.97 -37.40 15.81
C GLN A 3 29.15 -36.84 14.65
N ALA A 4 27.83 -36.88 14.80
CA ALA A 4 26.93 -36.20 13.88
C ALA A 4 27.33 -34.72 13.87
N ARG A 5 27.74 -34.21 12.71
CA ARG A 5 27.91 -32.76 12.51
C ARG A 5 26.60 -32.09 12.94
N PRO A 6 26.65 -30.99 13.72
CA PRO A 6 25.44 -30.23 14.00
C PRO A 6 24.81 -29.84 12.66
N LYS A 7 23.50 -30.11 12.51
CA LYS A 7 22.78 -29.63 11.32
C LYS A 7 22.99 -28.11 11.23
N PRO A 8 23.38 -27.56 10.06
CA PRO A 8 23.51 -26.12 9.91
C PRO A 8 22.18 -25.47 10.30
N SER A 9 22.23 -24.38 11.06
CA SER A 9 21.02 -23.64 11.43
C SER A 9 20.37 -23.13 10.14
N MET A 10 19.04 -23.07 10.09
CA MET A 10 18.32 -22.49 8.96
C MET A 10 18.69 -21.02 8.73
N LEU A 11 19.27 -20.34 9.73
CA LEU A 11 19.77 -18.97 9.62
C LEU A 11 21.13 -18.86 8.89
N ASP A 12 21.86 -19.98 8.73
CA ASP A 12 23.14 -20.02 8.01
C ASP A 12 22.97 -20.16 6.50
N THR A 13 21.74 -20.27 6.00
CA THR A 13 21.49 -20.32 4.56
C THR A 13 21.71 -18.95 3.92
N SER A 14 22.04 -18.97 2.64
CA SER A 14 22.14 -17.76 1.81
C SER A 14 20.82 -16.99 1.83
N LEU A 15 20.89 -15.66 1.83
CA LEU A 15 19.73 -14.76 1.81
C LEU A 15 18.74 -15.03 0.66
N VAL A 16 19.19 -15.67 -0.43
CA VAL A 16 18.36 -16.03 -1.59
C VAL A 16 17.56 -17.33 -1.34
N ASN A 17 18.08 -18.21 -0.47
CA ASN A 17 17.49 -19.51 -0.16
C ASN A 17 16.74 -19.43 1.17
N ALA A 18 15.53 -18.86 1.13
CA ALA A 18 14.72 -18.68 2.32
C ALA A 18 13.59 -19.71 2.41
N ASP A 19 13.80 -20.75 3.21
CA ASP A 19 12.74 -21.69 3.60
C ASP A 19 11.64 -20.93 4.39
N PRO A 20 10.33 -21.28 4.25
CA PRO A 20 9.28 -20.58 5.00
C PRO A 20 9.49 -20.65 6.52
N GLN A 21 10.08 -21.74 7.03
CA GLN A 21 10.38 -21.89 8.45
C GLN A 21 11.52 -20.95 8.89
N ALA A 22 12.53 -20.74 8.04
CA ALA A 22 13.62 -19.81 8.32
C ALA A 22 13.10 -18.37 8.46
N ILE A 23 12.20 -17.92 7.57
CA ILE A 23 11.62 -16.57 7.65
C ILE A 23 10.73 -16.42 8.88
N GLN A 24 9.95 -17.45 9.24
CA GLN A 24 9.19 -17.46 10.48
C GLN A 24 10.12 -17.26 11.70
N GLU A 25 11.24 -17.99 11.76
CA GLU A 25 12.23 -17.87 12.84
C GLU A 25 12.89 -16.49 12.86
N ILE A 26 13.30 -15.96 11.71
CA ILE A 26 13.83 -14.59 11.58
C ILE A 26 12.83 -13.57 12.12
N THR A 27 11.57 -13.70 11.74
CA THR A 27 10.52 -12.77 12.14
C THR A 27 10.30 -12.81 13.65
N GLU A 28 10.31 -14.00 14.25
CA GLU A 28 10.21 -14.17 15.71
C GLU A 28 11.44 -13.64 16.47
N LEU A 29 12.63 -13.74 15.89
CA LEU A 29 13.85 -13.18 16.47
C LEU A 29 13.84 -11.64 16.45
N ILE A 30 13.40 -11.08 15.33
CA ILE A 30 13.41 -9.64 15.09
C ILE A 30 12.26 -8.94 15.83
N TRP A 31 11.02 -9.40 15.66
CA TRP A 31 9.83 -8.76 16.25
C TRP A 31 9.34 -9.46 17.51
N GLY A 32 9.95 -10.56 17.95
CA GLY A 32 9.38 -11.38 19.03
C GLY A 32 8.25 -12.27 18.54
N ARG A 33 7.73 -13.13 19.42
CA ARG A 33 6.58 -13.99 19.07
C ARG A 33 5.33 -13.12 18.91
N CYS A 34 4.89 -12.91 17.67
CA CYS A 34 3.55 -12.41 17.42
C CYS A 34 2.54 -13.44 17.94
N SER A 35 1.50 -12.99 18.63
CA SER A 35 0.45 -13.91 19.08
C SER A 35 -0.19 -14.55 17.84
N LYS A 36 -0.32 -15.88 17.83
CA LYS A 36 -1.05 -16.59 16.76
C LYS A 36 -2.51 -16.16 16.67
N HIS A 37 -3.03 -15.46 17.69
CA HIS A 37 -4.36 -14.85 17.65
C HIS A 37 -4.25 -13.39 17.19
N GLY A 38 -4.54 -13.15 15.91
CA GLY A 38 -4.78 -11.80 15.39
C GLY A 38 -6.14 -11.25 15.83
N LEU A 39 -6.50 -10.05 15.35
CA LEU A 39 -7.71 -9.27 15.73
C LEU A 39 -9.08 -9.98 15.62
N ASN A 40 -9.14 -11.23 15.16
CA ASN A 40 -10.36 -12.05 15.06
C ASN A 40 -10.10 -13.55 15.34
N GLY A 41 -9.03 -13.91 16.06
CA GLY A 41 -8.69 -15.31 16.37
C GLY A 41 -8.05 -16.12 15.23
N LEU A 42 -7.91 -15.52 14.04
CA LEU A 42 -7.24 -16.09 12.86
C LEU A 42 -5.71 -15.89 12.90
N ASN A 43 -4.97 -16.92 12.51
CA ASN A 43 -3.50 -16.90 12.41
C ASN A 43 -3.00 -15.77 11.51
N ILE A 44 -1.96 -15.07 11.97
CA ILE A 44 -1.22 -14.09 11.16
C ILE A 44 -0.53 -14.83 10.01
N ASN A 45 -0.67 -14.34 8.77
CA ASN A 45 -0.06 -14.94 7.58
C ASN A 45 0.99 -14.00 7.00
N LEU A 46 2.26 -14.33 7.19
CA LEU A 46 3.39 -13.53 6.74
C LEU A 46 3.85 -13.87 5.31
N ALA A 47 3.02 -14.52 4.49
CA ALA A 47 3.39 -14.89 3.11
C ALA A 47 3.78 -13.67 2.26
N SER A 48 3.01 -12.59 2.29
CA SER A 48 3.34 -11.38 1.53
C SER A 48 4.62 -10.71 2.04
N PHE A 49 4.85 -10.69 3.35
CA PHE A 49 6.12 -10.22 3.92
C PHE A 49 7.30 -11.10 3.48
N ARG A 50 7.11 -12.42 3.40
CA ARG A 50 8.12 -13.35 2.90
C ARG A 50 8.46 -13.06 1.43
N SER A 51 7.46 -12.86 0.57
CA SER A 51 7.70 -12.46 -0.83
C SER A 51 8.50 -11.15 -0.90
N TYR A 52 8.14 -10.15 -0.07
CA TYR A 52 8.90 -8.90 0.07
C TYR A 52 10.36 -9.16 0.49
N TYR A 53 10.56 -9.89 1.60
CA TYR A 53 11.89 -10.17 2.16
C TYR A 53 12.83 -10.80 1.11
N ILE A 54 12.36 -11.85 0.42
CA ILE A 54 13.15 -12.57 -0.58
C ILE A 54 13.48 -11.65 -1.76
N ARG A 55 12.51 -10.84 -2.20
CA ARG A 55 12.68 -9.93 -3.33
C ARG A 55 13.71 -8.84 -3.01
N GLU A 56 13.61 -8.18 -1.86
CA GLU A 56 14.58 -7.15 -1.46
C GLU A 56 15.98 -7.74 -1.28
N CYS A 57 16.11 -8.94 -0.68
CA CYS A 57 17.39 -9.63 -0.59
C CYS A 57 17.98 -9.97 -1.98
N THR A 58 17.13 -10.39 -2.92
CA THR A 58 17.55 -10.73 -4.29
C THR A 58 17.99 -9.48 -5.06
N TYR A 59 17.27 -8.36 -4.92
CA TYR A 59 17.68 -7.08 -5.51
C TYR A 59 18.99 -6.56 -4.92
N ALA A 60 19.16 -6.66 -3.61
CA ALA A 60 20.38 -6.21 -2.96
C ALA A 60 21.60 -7.08 -3.33
N LEU A 61 21.38 -8.37 -3.63
CA LEU A 61 22.40 -9.29 -4.13
C LEU A 61 22.61 -9.24 -5.66
N HIS A 62 22.00 -8.26 -6.34
CA HIS A 62 22.28 -7.99 -7.75
C HIS A 62 23.78 -7.70 -7.97
N ASP A 63 24.26 -7.92 -9.20
CA ASP A 63 25.68 -7.84 -9.58
C ASP A 63 26.61 -8.73 -8.72
N GLY A 64 26.09 -9.88 -8.26
CA GLY A 64 26.83 -10.83 -7.43
C GLY A 64 27.05 -10.37 -5.99
N GLY A 65 26.25 -9.40 -5.50
CA GLY A 65 26.33 -8.93 -4.12
C GLY A 65 27.55 -8.06 -3.81
N ARG A 66 28.13 -7.41 -4.84
CA ARG A 66 29.26 -6.48 -4.69
C ARG A 66 28.94 -5.22 -3.87
N HIS A 67 27.65 -4.92 -3.70
CA HIS A 67 27.17 -3.71 -3.02
C HIS A 67 26.59 -4.00 -1.62
N ILE A 68 26.65 -5.25 -1.14
CA ILE A 68 26.11 -5.67 0.17
C ILE A 68 27.12 -6.55 0.90
N ALA A 69 27.29 -6.34 2.20
CA ALA A 69 28.16 -7.12 3.07
C ALA A 69 27.48 -8.38 3.64
N LEU A 70 26.14 -8.41 3.71
CA LEU A 70 25.41 -9.58 4.22
C LEU A 70 25.55 -10.80 3.30
N ARG A 71 25.67 -11.98 3.90
CA ARG A 71 25.69 -13.26 3.18
C ARG A 71 24.63 -14.24 3.68
N THR A 72 24.28 -14.17 4.96
CA THR A 72 23.35 -15.10 5.61
C THR A 72 22.19 -14.38 6.27
N HIS A 73 21.11 -15.11 6.56
CA HIS A 73 20.00 -14.58 7.37
C HIS A 73 20.45 -14.24 8.80
N ARG A 74 21.43 -14.95 9.35
CA ARG A 74 22.03 -14.65 10.65
C ARG A 74 22.62 -13.24 10.69
N ASP A 75 23.33 -12.83 9.64
CA ASP A 75 23.90 -11.47 9.55
C ASP A 75 22.79 -10.40 9.62
N ALA A 76 21.66 -10.65 8.94
CA ALA A 76 20.50 -9.75 8.98
C ALA A 76 19.90 -9.65 10.39
N VAL A 77 19.74 -10.79 11.08
CA VAL A 77 19.18 -10.82 12.44
C VAL A 77 20.13 -10.13 13.44
N GLU A 78 21.43 -10.39 13.36
CA GLU A 78 22.44 -9.75 14.23
C GLU A 78 22.47 -8.23 14.05
N LEU A 79 22.37 -7.75 12.81
CA LEU A 79 22.34 -6.32 12.54
C LEU A 79 21.01 -5.69 12.95
N ALA A 80 19.88 -6.37 12.70
CA ALA A 80 18.58 -5.94 13.17
C ALA A 80 18.54 -5.82 14.71
N ALA A 81 19.19 -6.74 15.42
CA ALA A 81 19.32 -6.68 16.88
C ALA A 81 20.14 -5.46 17.34
N GLN A 82 21.22 -5.10 16.62
CA GLN A 82 21.99 -3.89 16.90
C GLN A 82 21.16 -2.61 16.70
N LEU A 83 20.40 -2.54 15.60
CA LEU A 83 19.48 -1.42 15.34
C LEU A 83 18.40 -1.33 16.41
N ALA A 84 17.82 -2.47 16.81
CA ALA A 84 16.80 -2.54 17.85
C ALA A 84 17.33 -2.15 19.23
N ALA A 85 18.60 -2.43 19.52
CA ALA A 85 19.29 -2.00 20.75
C ALA A 85 19.60 -0.49 20.78
N GLY A 86 19.30 0.25 19.70
CA GLY A 86 19.45 1.71 19.64
C GLY A 86 20.84 2.17 19.23
N LEU A 87 21.68 1.30 18.65
CA LEU A 87 22.95 1.72 18.08
C LEU A 87 22.70 2.72 16.93
N THR A 88 23.58 3.72 16.85
CA THR A 88 23.56 4.71 15.77
C THR A 88 24.09 4.10 14.47
N ARG A 89 23.72 4.72 13.35
CA ARG A 89 24.19 4.32 12.01
C ARG A 89 25.72 4.16 11.95
N ASN A 90 26.46 5.13 12.49
CA ASN A 90 27.93 5.11 12.53
C ASN A 90 28.50 3.95 13.38
N GLN A 91 27.87 3.63 14.52
CA GLN A 91 28.29 2.51 15.36
C GLN A 91 28.07 1.17 14.65
N VAL A 92 26.91 0.97 14.04
CA VAL A 92 26.61 -0.24 13.26
C VAL A 92 27.57 -0.37 12.08
N LYS A 93 27.83 0.73 11.36
CA LYS A 93 28.81 0.78 10.25
C LYS A 93 30.22 0.37 10.69
N ASN A 94 30.69 0.88 11.83
CA ASN A 94 32.00 0.49 12.37
C ASN A 94 32.07 -0.98 12.80
N ASN A 95 30.99 -1.51 13.39
CA ASN A 95 30.91 -2.92 13.77
C ASN A 95 30.94 -3.84 12.54
N LEU A 96 30.24 -3.46 11.47
CA LEU A 96 30.29 -4.18 10.20
C LEU A 96 31.67 -4.12 9.56
N ARG A 97 32.29 -2.93 9.53
CA ARG A 97 33.64 -2.73 9.01
C ARG A 97 34.65 -3.65 9.70
N ALA A 98 34.55 -3.80 11.02
CA ALA A 98 35.41 -4.70 11.78
C ALA A 98 35.23 -6.20 11.45
N LYS A 99 34.08 -6.58 10.86
CA LYS A 99 33.80 -7.95 10.40
C LYS A 99 34.26 -8.21 8.96
N LEU A 100 34.70 -7.20 8.22
CA LEU A 100 35.17 -7.39 6.85
C LEU A 100 36.55 -8.06 6.85
N SER A 101 36.64 -9.22 6.19
CA SER A 101 37.89 -9.98 6.09
C SER A 101 38.91 -9.38 5.12
N SER A 102 38.47 -8.49 4.22
CA SER A 102 39.31 -7.86 3.19
C SER A 102 38.89 -6.42 2.93
N PRO A 103 39.83 -5.54 2.54
CA PRO A 103 39.50 -4.21 2.06
C PRO A 103 38.75 -4.30 0.73
N HIS A 104 37.76 -3.43 0.54
CA HIS A 104 36.98 -3.32 -0.69
C HIS A 104 37.03 -1.87 -1.17
N ASP A 105 37.18 -1.63 -2.47
CA ASP A 105 37.27 -0.27 -3.01
C ASP A 105 35.97 0.53 -2.78
N ASN A 106 34.84 -0.16 -2.71
CA ASN A 106 33.50 0.39 -2.46
C ASN A 106 33.01 0.11 -1.03
N GLU A 107 33.91 -0.02 -0.06
CA GLU A 107 33.55 -0.42 1.31
C GLU A 107 32.47 0.47 1.95
N ASP A 108 32.55 1.79 1.75
CA ASP A 108 31.59 2.70 2.38
C ASP A 108 30.17 2.48 1.85
N GLU A 109 30.02 2.37 0.53
CA GLU A 109 28.77 2.07 -0.16
C GLU A 109 28.21 0.70 0.24
N LEU A 110 29.09 -0.32 0.30
CA LEU A 110 28.77 -1.68 0.71
C LEU A 110 28.11 -1.71 2.10
N LEU A 111 28.66 -0.94 3.03
CA LEU A 111 28.18 -0.85 4.41
C LEU A 111 26.89 -0.04 4.53
N GLU A 112 26.76 1.07 3.81
CA GLU A 112 25.55 1.90 3.81
C GLU A 112 24.35 1.13 3.23
N ASN A 113 24.50 0.51 2.06
CA ASN A 113 23.45 -0.30 1.42
C ASN A 113 23.03 -1.49 2.29
N THR A 114 23.98 -2.06 3.01
CA THR A 114 23.73 -3.14 3.98
C THR A 114 22.82 -2.66 5.12
N ILE A 115 23.12 -1.50 5.70
CA ILE A 115 22.30 -0.93 6.78
C ILE A 115 20.91 -0.57 6.25
N ASP A 116 20.82 -0.02 5.05
CA ASP A 116 19.55 0.35 4.41
C ASP A 116 18.68 -0.88 4.13
N LEU A 117 19.27 -1.95 3.59
CA LEU A 117 18.58 -3.22 3.36
C LEU A 117 17.99 -3.77 4.66
N VAL A 118 18.80 -3.90 5.72
CA VAL A 118 18.30 -4.49 6.98
C VAL A 118 17.28 -3.59 7.65
N SER A 119 17.45 -2.27 7.58
CA SER A 119 16.45 -1.31 8.09
C SER A 119 15.12 -1.44 7.34
N GLY A 120 15.17 -1.63 6.01
CA GLY A 120 14.00 -1.91 5.17
C GLY A 120 13.35 -3.24 5.49
N LEU A 121 14.11 -4.34 5.61
CA LEU A 121 13.59 -5.65 5.99
C LEU A 121 12.92 -5.64 7.38
N LEU A 122 13.42 -4.81 8.30
CA LEU A 122 12.95 -4.67 9.67
C LEU A 122 11.63 -3.90 9.79
N LEU A 123 11.45 -2.86 8.96
CA LEU A 123 10.38 -1.87 9.11
C LEU A 123 9.42 -1.81 7.92
N MET A 124 9.76 -2.45 6.80
CA MET A 124 9.13 -2.24 5.50
C MET A 124 9.11 -0.76 5.11
N ILE A 125 10.24 -0.09 5.34
CA ILE A 125 10.46 1.34 5.08
C ILE A 125 11.74 1.50 4.28
N ASP A 126 11.68 2.21 3.17
CA ASP A 126 12.86 2.53 2.39
C ASP A 126 13.69 3.60 3.10
N CYS A 127 14.76 3.16 3.78
CA CYS A 127 15.72 4.01 4.51
C CYS A 127 16.93 4.42 3.67
N GLY A 128 16.86 4.17 2.36
CA GLY A 128 17.96 4.31 1.40
C GLY A 128 18.52 5.72 1.27
N THR A 129 19.80 5.79 0.91
CA THR A 129 20.47 6.99 0.40
C THR A 129 20.78 6.88 -1.10
N SER A 130 20.01 6.05 -1.83
CA SER A 130 20.38 5.61 -3.18
C SER A 130 20.56 6.79 -4.12
N SER A 131 21.82 7.05 -4.49
CA SER A 131 22.18 8.08 -5.47
C SER A 131 21.83 7.68 -6.91
N TYR A 132 21.33 6.46 -7.14
CA TYR A 132 21.10 5.89 -8.48
C TYR A 132 19.71 5.27 -8.71
N GLY A 133 18.78 5.37 -7.75
CA GLY A 133 17.45 4.78 -7.85
C GLY A 133 16.37 5.78 -8.27
N PHE A 134 15.97 5.79 -9.54
CA PHE A 134 14.67 6.36 -9.95
C PHE A 134 13.52 5.42 -9.53
N SER A 135 13.42 5.06 -8.25
CA SER A 135 12.41 4.11 -7.77
C SER A 135 11.01 4.76 -7.64
N GLY A 136 10.94 6.09 -7.67
CA GLY A 136 9.71 6.85 -7.42
C GLY A 136 9.18 6.72 -5.98
N ARG A 137 9.82 5.90 -5.12
CA ARG A 137 9.43 5.66 -3.73
C ARG A 137 9.91 6.79 -2.81
N THR A 138 9.20 7.00 -1.71
CA THR A 138 9.66 7.97 -0.70
C THR A 138 10.77 7.34 0.12
N GLU A 139 11.97 7.88 0.00
CA GLU A 139 13.12 7.50 0.81
C GLU A 139 13.19 8.38 2.06
N ILE A 140 13.30 7.76 3.23
CA ILE A 140 13.63 8.48 4.44
C ILE A 140 15.16 8.54 4.58
N GLN A 141 15.73 9.74 4.47
CA GLN A 141 17.17 9.95 4.60
C GLN A 141 17.65 9.85 6.06
N TRP A 142 17.89 8.63 6.52
CA TRP A 142 18.45 8.38 7.86
C TRP A 142 19.96 8.58 7.88
N ARG A 143 20.41 9.80 8.20
CA ARG A 143 21.84 10.15 8.22
C ARG A 143 22.48 10.13 9.61
N GLN A 144 21.72 10.40 10.67
CA GLN A 144 22.25 10.59 12.02
C GLN A 144 21.31 10.01 13.08
N GLY A 145 21.85 9.79 14.29
CA GLY A 145 21.10 9.26 15.43
C GLY A 145 20.79 7.77 15.32
N SER A 146 19.94 7.29 16.23
CA SER A 146 19.40 5.93 16.18
C SER A 146 18.20 5.86 15.23
N LEU A 147 17.92 4.67 14.70
CA LEU A 147 16.78 4.44 13.82
C LEU A 147 15.45 4.81 14.49
N ARG A 148 15.30 4.52 15.79
CA ARG A 148 14.11 4.86 16.57
C ARG A 148 13.89 6.36 16.68
N GLN A 149 14.95 7.14 16.96
CA GLN A 149 14.87 8.60 17.03
C GLN A 149 14.42 9.16 15.68
N HIS A 150 15.04 8.68 14.61
CA HIS A 150 14.74 9.15 13.28
C HIS A 150 13.28 8.88 12.85
N LEU A 151 12.76 7.68 13.15
CA LEU A 151 11.35 7.37 12.91
C LEU A 151 10.42 8.26 13.73
N ALA A 152 10.78 8.57 14.98
CA ALA A 152 10.02 9.50 15.81
C ALA A 152 9.98 10.90 15.20
N ASP A 153 11.07 11.36 14.59
CA ASP A 153 11.10 12.65 13.90
C ASP A 153 10.26 12.63 12.61
N CYS A 154 10.33 11.54 11.84
CA CYS A 154 9.59 11.40 10.58
C CYS A 154 8.06 11.32 10.76
N PHE A 155 7.60 10.62 11.80
CA PHE A 155 6.17 10.46 12.10
C PHE A 155 5.67 11.42 13.19
N GLY A 156 6.55 12.11 13.90
CA GLY A 156 6.22 12.90 15.10
C GLY A 156 5.73 14.32 14.82
N GLY A 157 5.89 14.82 13.59
CA GLY A 157 5.45 16.15 13.19
C GLY A 157 3.96 16.38 13.51
N PRO A 158 3.57 17.54 14.05
CA PRO A 158 2.16 17.86 14.20
C PRO A 158 1.50 17.94 12.81
N PRO A 159 0.22 17.55 12.66
CA PRO A 159 -0.49 17.72 11.41
C PRO A 159 -0.46 19.19 10.96
N VAL A 160 -0.10 19.42 9.71
CA VAL A 160 0.03 20.78 9.15
C VAL A 160 -1.33 21.27 8.64
N LEU A 161 -2.14 20.36 8.10
CA LEU A 161 -3.44 20.71 7.54
C LEU A 161 -4.49 20.83 8.64
N GLY A 162 -4.80 22.07 9.02
CA GLY A 162 -5.82 22.46 9.98
C GLY A 162 -7.25 22.35 9.42
N HIS A 163 -7.64 21.17 8.95
CA HIS A 163 -9.04 20.90 8.64
C HIS A 163 -9.71 20.27 9.85
N ASP A 164 -10.49 21.08 10.56
CA ASP A 164 -11.36 20.62 11.62
C ASP A 164 -12.73 20.27 11.01
N SER A 165 -13.33 19.17 11.46
CA SER A 165 -14.64 18.62 11.09
C SER A 165 -14.77 17.83 9.78
N ILE A 166 -13.68 17.44 9.11
CA ILE A 166 -13.80 16.52 7.96
C ILE A 166 -14.25 15.14 8.44
N LYS A 167 -15.38 14.69 7.89
CA LYS A 167 -15.93 13.36 8.14
C LYS A 167 -15.69 12.47 6.94
N LEU A 168 -15.01 11.35 7.15
CA LEU A 168 -14.75 10.36 6.10
C LEU A 168 -15.99 9.45 5.96
N GLU A 169 -16.81 9.71 4.94
CA GLU A 169 -18.11 9.06 4.78
C GLU A 169 -17.97 7.57 4.43
N LYS A 170 -19.09 6.83 4.44
CA LYS A 170 -19.10 5.39 4.20
C LYS A 170 -18.66 5.00 2.78
N ASN A 171 -18.82 5.90 1.83
CA ASN A 171 -18.38 5.73 0.45
C ASN A 171 -16.91 6.13 0.23
N PHE A 172 -16.19 6.61 1.24
CA PHE A 172 -14.75 6.81 1.14
C PHE A 172 -14.03 5.47 1.35
N THR A 173 -13.97 4.66 0.29
CA THR A 173 -13.32 3.33 0.26
C THR A 173 -12.34 3.26 -0.90
N ALA A 174 -11.32 2.39 -0.81
CA ALA A 174 -10.32 2.21 -1.88
C ALA A 174 -10.99 1.96 -3.23
N ARG A 175 -11.96 1.04 -3.27
CA ARG A 175 -12.74 0.75 -4.49
C ARG A 175 -13.45 1.99 -5.05
N ASN A 176 -13.92 2.89 -4.18
CA ASN A 176 -14.60 4.11 -4.59
C ASN A 176 -13.64 5.20 -5.06
N LEU A 177 -12.43 5.29 -4.47
CA LEU A 177 -11.35 6.13 -4.99
C LEU A 177 -11.12 5.82 -6.47
N GLY A 178 -11.03 4.54 -6.85
CA GLY A 178 -10.89 4.15 -8.25
C GLY A 178 -12.13 4.39 -9.11
N ARG A 179 -13.29 3.86 -8.70
CA ARG A 179 -14.48 3.88 -9.60
C ARG A 179 -15.21 5.22 -9.65
N ILE A 180 -15.04 6.09 -8.65
CA ILE A 180 -15.72 7.40 -8.57
C ILE A 180 -14.71 8.49 -8.92
N ALA A 181 -13.59 8.58 -8.19
CA ALA A 181 -12.61 9.63 -8.41
C ALA A 181 -11.65 9.35 -9.58
N GLY A 182 -11.64 8.12 -10.11
CA GLY A 182 -10.74 7.75 -11.21
C GLY A 182 -9.29 7.59 -10.78
N LEU A 183 -9.03 7.44 -9.47
CA LEU A 183 -7.70 7.26 -8.93
C LEU A 183 -7.18 5.84 -9.20
N GLU A 184 -5.95 5.72 -9.66
CA GLU A 184 -5.27 4.43 -9.73
C GLU A 184 -4.68 4.07 -8.37
N ILE A 185 -4.96 2.86 -7.89
CA ILE A 185 -4.47 2.37 -6.60
C ILE A 185 -3.18 1.59 -6.85
N VAL A 186 -2.09 2.13 -6.32
CA VAL A 186 -0.78 1.47 -6.33
C VAL A 186 -0.58 0.79 -4.97
N TRP A 187 -0.46 -0.54 -4.97
CA TRP A 187 -0.14 -1.26 -3.74
C TRP A 187 1.34 -1.14 -3.45
N THR A 188 1.69 -0.72 -2.24
CA THR A 188 3.09 -0.48 -1.85
C THR A 188 3.52 -1.37 -0.70
N ASP A 189 4.78 -1.81 -0.76
CA ASP A 189 5.48 -2.47 0.35
C ASP A 189 6.21 -1.46 1.24
N ASN A 190 6.28 -0.18 0.87
CA ASN A 190 6.90 0.88 1.66
C ASN A 190 5.84 1.58 2.52
N LEU A 191 5.94 1.43 3.85
CA LEU A 191 4.99 2.01 4.80
C LEU A 191 4.95 3.54 4.68
N VAL A 192 6.07 4.18 4.33
CA VAL A 192 6.17 5.64 4.21
C VAL A 192 5.41 6.17 3.00
N ASP A 193 5.13 5.33 2.00
CA ASP A 193 4.31 5.70 0.86
C ASP A 193 2.80 5.52 1.15
N HIS A 194 2.40 5.03 2.33
CA HIS A 194 0.98 4.86 2.65
C HIS A 194 0.18 6.17 2.52
N LEU A 195 -0.84 6.17 1.67
CA LEU A 195 -1.68 7.31 1.29
C LEU A 195 -0.96 8.45 0.57
N ARG A 196 0.27 8.21 0.10
CA ARG A 196 0.95 9.17 -0.76
C ARG A 196 0.21 9.26 -2.09
N MET A 197 0.01 10.49 -2.55
CA MET A 197 -0.44 10.74 -3.92
C MET A 197 0.76 10.99 -4.83
N SER A 198 0.67 10.50 -6.06
CA SER A 198 1.70 10.67 -7.10
C SER A 198 1.07 10.84 -8.48
N ASP A 199 1.90 11.18 -9.46
CA ASP A 199 1.51 11.38 -10.86
C ASP A 199 0.34 12.38 -10.99
N ASP A 200 0.60 13.64 -10.62
CA ASP A 200 -0.36 14.74 -10.68
C ASP A 200 -1.73 14.39 -10.05
N ASP A 201 -1.68 13.83 -8.84
CA ASP A 201 -2.85 13.45 -8.03
C ASP A 201 -3.75 12.38 -8.68
N THR A 202 -3.22 11.60 -9.61
CA THR A 202 -3.96 10.51 -10.27
C THR A 202 -3.75 9.14 -9.62
N LYS A 203 -2.66 8.96 -8.85
CA LYS A 203 -2.33 7.71 -8.19
C LYS A 203 -2.30 7.86 -6.68
N VAL A 204 -2.79 6.85 -5.97
CA VAL A 204 -2.69 6.74 -4.51
C VAL A 204 -2.01 5.43 -4.12
N HIS A 205 -0.99 5.55 -3.27
CA HIS A 205 -0.23 4.42 -2.75
C HIS A 205 -0.89 3.88 -1.49
N ILE A 206 -1.19 2.58 -1.43
CA ILE A 206 -1.82 1.95 -0.25
C ILE A 206 -0.93 0.79 0.22
N PHE A 207 -0.33 0.98 1.40
CA PHE A 207 0.40 -0.08 2.09
C PHE A 207 -0.53 -1.22 2.52
N HIS A 208 -0.24 -2.46 2.14
CA HIS A 208 -1.18 -3.58 2.31
C HIS A 208 -0.83 -4.60 3.39
N HIS A 209 0.39 -4.62 3.95
CA HIS A 209 0.84 -5.68 4.87
C HIS A 209 0.22 -5.55 6.27
N ALA A 210 -1.07 -5.85 6.39
CA ALA A 210 -1.80 -5.83 7.66
C ALA A 210 -1.25 -6.85 8.68
N SER A 211 -0.78 -8.01 8.24
CA SER A 211 -0.12 -9.03 9.06
C SER A 211 1.14 -8.49 9.73
N PHE A 212 1.95 -7.73 8.97
CA PHE A 212 3.13 -7.04 9.49
C PHE A 212 2.74 -6.01 10.55
N LEU A 213 1.74 -5.17 10.26
CA LEU A 213 1.29 -4.14 11.20
C LEU A 213 0.71 -4.73 12.50
N GLU A 214 -0.03 -5.85 12.42
CA GLU A 214 -0.52 -6.57 13.60
C GLU A 214 0.65 -7.09 14.46
N CYS A 215 1.67 -7.67 13.83
CA CYS A 215 2.90 -8.09 14.51
C CYS A 215 3.60 -6.93 15.21
N GLN A 216 3.80 -5.79 14.51
CA GLN A 216 4.41 -4.60 15.09
C GLN A 216 3.59 -4.02 16.24
N HIS A 217 2.27 -3.98 16.10
CA HIS A 217 1.37 -3.45 17.13
C HIS A 217 1.38 -4.29 18.42
N GLN A 218 1.50 -5.62 18.30
CA GLN A 218 1.53 -6.53 19.45
C GLN A 218 2.92 -6.65 20.08
N SER A 219 3.98 -6.31 19.35
CA SER A 219 5.36 -6.51 19.79
C SER A 219 5.85 -5.39 20.70
N GLN A 220 6.38 -5.75 21.87
CA GLN A 220 7.14 -4.84 22.73
C GLN A 220 8.52 -4.46 22.15
N LYS A 221 9.00 -5.20 21.13
CA LYS A 221 10.27 -4.93 20.44
C LYS A 221 10.10 -4.06 19.20
N SER A 222 8.88 -3.56 18.93
CA SER A 222 8.66 -2.72 17.76
C SER A 222 9.55 -1.47 17.79
N LEU A 223 10.09 -1.13 16.62
CA LEU A 223 10.82 0.10 16.39
C LEU A 223 9.95 1.19 15.78
N LEU A 224 8.75 0.85 15.30
CA LEU A 224 7.79 1.84 14.83
C LEU A 224 7.33 2.71 16.01
N PRO A 225 7.15 4.02 15.80
CA PRO A 225 6.59 4.89 16.83
C PRO A 225 5.21 4.42 17.29
N ASP A 226 4.93 4.58 18.58
CA ASP A 226 3.68 4.15 19.19
C ASP A 226 2.48 4.76 18.47
N GLY A 227 1.59 3.90 18.00
CA GLY A 227 0.36 4.29 17.30
C GLY A 227 0.45 4.29 15.78
N VAL A 228 1.65 4.32 15.15
CA VAL A 228 1.77 4.30 13.68
C VAL A 228 1.13 3.03 13.11
N ALA A 229 1.50 1.86 13.62
CA ALA A 229 0.94 0.59 13.16
C ALA A 229 -0.59 0.51 13.39
N ALA A 230 -1.05 0.98 14.55
CA ALA A 230 -2.47 0.98 14.90
C ALA A 230 -3.29 1.95 14.03
N GLU A 231 -2.73 3.11 13.68
CA GLU A 231 -3.38 4.08 12.80
C GLU A 231 -3.41 3.57 11.36
N THR A 232 -2.33 2.97 10.85
CA THR A 232 -2.30 2.35 9.52
C THR A 232 -3.30 1.19 9.40
N LEU A 233 -3.49 0.39 10.46
CA LEU A 233 -4.57 -0.61 10.48
C LEU A 233 -5.96 0.03 10.44
N GLN A 234 -6.13 1.20 11.06
CA GLN A 234 -7.39 1.96 11.01
C GLN A 234 -7.65 2.55 9.62
N THR A 235 -6.63 3.10 8.95
CA THR A 235 -6.78 3.58 7.57
C THR A 235 -7.10 2.44 6.61
N LEU A 236 -6.55 1.25 6.81
CA LEU A 236 -6.96 0.04 6.09
C LEU A 236 -8.41 -0.33 6.38
N ALA A 237 -8.86 -0.31 7.64
CA ALA A 237 -10.27 -0.53 7.98
C ALA A 237 -11.22 0.55 7.43
N LEU A 238 -10.71 1.75 7.15
CA LEU A 238 -11.44 2.83 6.47
C LEU A 238 -11.62 2.51 4.98
N LEU A 239 -10.52 2.19 4.31
CA LEU A 239 -10.45 2.04 2.86
C LEU A 239 -10.91 0.66 2.37
N LEU A 240 -10.72 -0.38 3.18
CA LEU A 240 -11.06 -1.77 2.92
C LEU A 240 -11.99 -2.31 4.02
N PRO A 241 -13.17 -1.70 4.23
CA PRO A 241 -14.01 -2.01 5.37
C PRO A 241 -14.51 -3.46 5.31
N SER A 242 -14.28 -4.20 6.40
CA SER A 242 -14.61 -5.63 6.47
C SER A 242 -16.11 -5.93 6.39
N ALA A 243 -16.99 -4.93 6.53
CA ALA A 243 -18.43 -5.10 6.39
C ALA A 243 -18.93 -4.93 4.94
N ASP A 244 -18.14 -4.36 4.04
CA ASP A 244 -18.53 -4.13 2.64
C ASP A 244 -18.18 -5.34 1.77
N ALA A 245 -19.18 -6.16 1.44
CA ALA A 245 -19.00 -7.36 0.64
C ALA A 245 -18.45 -7.09 -0.77
N GLU A 246 -18.78 -5.95 -1.38
CA GLU A 246 -18.30 -5.64 -2.73
C GLU A 246 -16.82 -5.25 -2.73
N THR A 247 -16.41 -4.42 -1.76
CA THR A 247 -14.99 -4.06 -1.59
C THR A 247 -14.16 -5.28 -1.25
N ARG A 248 -14.65 -6.19 -0.38
CA ARG A 248 -13.97 -7.47 -0.10
C ARG A 248 -13.79 -8.32 -1.35
N ARG A 249 -14.86 -8.54 -2.12
CA ARG A 249 -14.80 -9.35 -3.37
C ARG A 249 -13.86 -8.74 -4.39
N TRP A 250 -13.87 -7.41 -4.54
CA TRP A 250 -12.95 -6.70 -5.42
C TRP A 250 -11.50 -6.89 -4.96
N PHE A 251 -11.20 -6.63 -3.68
CA PHE A 251 -9.85 -6.77 -3.16
C PHE A 251 -9.35 -8.21 -3.22
N SER A 252 -10.18 -9.22 -2.96
CA SER A 252 -9.77 -10.63 -3.09
C SER A 252 -9.31 -10.99 -4.51
N LYS A 253 -9.92 -10.38 -5.55
CA LYS A 253 -9.47 -10.57 -6.94
C LYS A 253 -8.11 -9.91 -7.17
N VAL A 254 -7.93 -8.69 -6.67
CA VAL A 254 -6.68 -7.94 -6.79
C VAL A 254 -5.54 -8.61 -6.01
N ALA A 255 -5.82 -9.10 -4.81
CA ALA A 255 -4.88 -9.80 -3.96
C ALA A 255 -4.40 -11.12 -4.58
N ALA A 256 -5.27 -11.85 -5.27
CA ALA A 256 -4.89 -13.06 -5.99
C ALA A 256 -3.94 -12.79 -7.16
N THR A 257 -4.03 -11.62 -7.80
CA THR A 257 -3.17 -11.25 -8.94
C THR A 257 -1.85 -10.60 -8.53
N ALA A 258 -1.81 -9.91 -7.39
CA ALA A 258 -0.68 -9.08 -6.97
C ALA A 258 -0.03 -9.55 -5.65
N GLU A 259 -0.30 -10.78 -5.20
CA GLU A 259 0.25 -11.39 -3.97
C GLU A 259 0.04 -10.54 -2.70
N LEU A 260 -1.06 -9.79 -2.64
CA LEU A 260 -1.33 -8.88 -1.54
C LEU A 260 -1.74 -9.62 -0.26
N ASP A 261 -1.49 -8.96 0.87
CA ASP A 261 -1.90 -9.48 2.16
C ASP A 261 -3.42 -9.39 2.32
N THR A 262 -4.07 -10.56 2.24
CA THR A 262 -5.52 -10.71 2.36
C THR A 262 -6.08 -10.24 3.71
N ARG A 263 -5.25 -10.05 4.74
CA ARG A 263 -5.69 -9.49 6.02
C ARG A 263 -6.05 -8.01 5.93
N ALA A 264 -5.64 -7.28 4.90
CA ALA A 264 -5.97 -5.85 4.75
C ALA A 264 -7.49 -5.57 4.72
N VAL A 265 -8.31 -6.53 4.24
CA VAL A 265 -9.79 -6.43 4.29
C VAL A 265 -10.41 -6.96 5.59
N GLN A 266 -9.61 -7.44 6.52
CA GLN A 266 -10.03 -8.03 7.79
C GLN A 266 -9.72 -7.13 9.00
N CYS A 267 -9.17 -5.93 8.78
CA CYS A 267 -8.89 -4.92 9.82
C CYS A 267 -10.14 -4.38 10.53
N GLY A 268 -11.33 -4.85 10.15
CA GLY A 268 -12.60 -4.52 10.79
C GLY A 268 -13.34 -3.38 10.09
N LYS A 269 -14.21 -2.72 10.84
CA LYS A 269 -15.01 -1.58 10.38
C LYS A 269 -14.87 -0.43 11.37
N LEU A 270 -14.47 0.74 10.88
CA LEU A 270 -14.52 1.95 11.67
C LEU A 270 -15.96 2.39 11.93
N ARG A 271 -16.28 2.59 13.21
CA ARG A 271 -17.51 3.25 13.66
C ARG A 271 -17.53 4.70 13.18
N SER A 272 -18.72 5.30 13.13
CA SER A 272 -18.92 6.66 12.62
C SER A 272 -18.10 7.72 13.37
N ASP A 273 -17.92 7.55 14.69
CA ASP A 273 -17.12 8.43 15.55
C ASP A 273 -15.61 8.34 15.28
N ARG A 274 -15.14 7.19 14.79
CA ARG A 274 -13.72 6.96 14.43
C ARG A 274 -13.38 7.34 12.99
N ARG A 275 -14.35 7.85 12.22
CA ARG A 275 -14.16 8.36 10.86
C ARG A 275 -13.94 9.88 10.81
N GLN A 276 -13.75 10.48 11.99
CA GLN A 276 -13.35 11.87 12.17
C GLN A 276 -11.87 12.02 11.85
N ILE A 277 -11.52 13.00 11.02
CA ILE A 277 -10.14 13.22 10.56
C ILE A 277 -9.17 13.47 11.72
N GLU A 278 -9.67 14.04 12.83
CA GLU A 278 -8.95 14.37 14.06
C GLU A 278 -8.49 13.13 14.84
N ARG A 279 -9.01 11.95 14.50
CA ARG A 279 -8.57 10.67 15.09
C ARG A 279 -7.32 10.11 14.43
N PHE A 280 -6.94 10.67 13.28
CA PHE A 280 -5.72 10.34 12.58
C PHE A 280 -4.67 11.41 12.92
N ARG A 281 -3.52 10.98 13.41
CA ARG A 281 -2.39 11.84 13.75
C ARG A 281 -1.32 11.72 12.68
N PHE A 282 -0.92 10.50 12.35
CA PHE A 282 0.20 10.21 11.47
C PHE A 282 -0.14 10.40 9.99
N TRP A 283 -1.35 10.00 9.59
CA TRP A 283 -1.79 10.02 8.20
C TRP A 283 -2.81 11.14 7.91
N ARG A 284 -3.02 12.06 8.87
CA ARG A 284 -4.03 13.13 8.78
C ARG A 284 -3.94 13.92 7.49
N ASP A 285 -2.78 14.52 7.23
CA ASP A 285 -2.60 15.43 6.10
C ASP A 285 -2.83 14.71 4.77
N ARG A 286 -2.32 13.48 4.64
CA ARG A 286 -2.54 12.66 3.43
C ARG A 286 -4.00 12.24 3.25
N LEU A 287 -4.69 11.92 4.34
CA LEU A 287 -6.14 11.65 4.31
C LEU A 287 -6.94 12.89 3.93
N VAL A 288 -6.55 14.08 4.40
CA VAL A 288 -7.19 15.35 4.02
C VAL A 288 -7.02 15.58 2.51
N THR A 289 -5.80 15.51 1.98
CA THR A 289 -5.55 15.68 0.54
C THR A 289 -6.32 14.64 -0.27
N LEU A 290 -6.27 13.36 0.13
CA LEU A 290 -6.99 12.29 -0.56
C LEU A 290 -8.52 12.48 -0.51
N LYS A 291 -9.05 13.00 0.60
CA LYS A 291 -10.46 13.34 0.73
C LYS A 291 -10.84 14.51 -0.18
N GLN A 292 -10.00 15.54 -0.23
CA GLN A 292 -10.21 16.68 -1.11
C GLN A 292 -10.28 16.24 -2.57
N VAL A 293 -9.29 15.46 -3.04
CA VAL A 293 -9.30 14.91 -4.40
C VAL A 293 -10.52 14.03 -4.65
N PHE A 294 -10.89 13.19 -3.68
CA PHE A 294 -12.09 12.38 -3.80
C PHE A 294 -13.34 13.23 -3.96
N ASP A 295 -13.52 14.29 -3.17
CA ASP A 295 -14.70 15.16 -3.18
C ASP A 295 -14.78 16.03 -4.45
N GLU A 296 -13.66 16.59 -4.88
CA GLU A 296 -13.57 17.47 -6.05
C GLU A 296 -13.66 16.70 -7.38
N ALA A 297 -13.32 15.41 -7.40
CA ALA A 297 -13.37 14.60 -8.60
C ALA A 297 -14.75 14.63 -9.26
N GLN A 298 -14.78 14.92 -10.57
CA GLN A 298 -15.99 14.88 -11.38
C GLN A 298 -15.99 13.62 -12.26
N PRO A 299 -17.14 12.95 -12.41
CA PRO A 299 -17.24 11.76 -13.26
C PRO A 299 -16.99 12.11 -14.73
N LYS A 300 -15.91 11.56 -15.30
CA LYS A 300 -15.49 11.76 -16.69
C LYS A 300 -16.08 10.71 -17.65
N THR A 301 -16.47 9.54 -17.13
CA THR A 301 -16.98 8.41 -17.92
C THR A 301 -18.41 8.05 -17.51
N LEU A 302 -19.18 7.42 -18.41
CA LEU A 302 -20.54 6.93 -18.11
C LEU A 302 -20.55 5.93 -16.95
N SER A 303 -19.51 5.09 -16.85
CA SER A 303 -19.33 4.16 -15.73
C SER A 303 -19.16 4.92 -14.40
N GLN A 304 -18.32 5.96 -14.37
CA GLN A 304 -18.19 6.82 -13.19
C GLN A 304 -19.52 7.49 -12.83
N TRP A 305 -20.24 8.06 -13.82
CA TRP A 305 -21.58 8.63 -13.61
C TRP A 305 -22.60 7.63 -13.06
N TRP A 306 -22.47 6.35 -13.40
CA TRP A 306 -23.35 5.31 -12.87
C TRP A 306 -23.11 5.06 -11.37
N TYR A 307 -21.83 4.99 -10.96
CA TYR A 307 -21.44 4.69 -9.57
C TYR A 307 -21.41 5.92 -8.66
N ASP A 308 -21.24 7.11 -9.21
CA ASP A 308 -21.19 8.34 -8.42
C ASP A 308 -22.58 8.74 -7.94
N ARG A 309 -22.85 8.41 -6.68
CA ARG A 309 -24.10 8.74 -5.98
C ARG A 309 -23.94 9.85 -4.95
N ARG A 310 -22.82 10.58 -4.98
CA ARG A 310 -22.52 11.62 -3.96
C ARG A 310 -23.51 12.78 -4.03
N ASN A 311 -23.90 13.19 -5.24
CA ASN A 311 -24.94 14.18 -5.46
C ASN A 311 -26.12 13.56 -6.21
N GLY A 312 -27.15 13.14 -5.46
CA GLY A 312 -28.33 12.50 -6.03
C GLY A 312 -29.03 13.37 -7.07
N VAL A 313 -29.07 14.69 -6.87
CA VAL A 313 -29.71 15.63 -7.81
C VAL A 313 -28.97 15.63 -9.14
N GLN A 314 -27.65 15.83 -9.12
CA GLN A 314 -26.83 15.80 -10.35
C GLN A 314 -26.97 14.45 -11.07
N TRP A 315 -26.93 13.35 -10.33
CA TRP A 315 -27.12 12.00 -10.88
C TRP A 315 -28.47 11.88 -11.61
N TYR A 316 -29.58 12.27 -10.98
CA TYR A 316 -30.91 12.24 -11.63
C TYR A 316 -30.96 13.14 -12.87
N THR A 317 -30.45 14.37 -12.77
CA THR A 317 -30.48 15.31 -13.90
C THR A 317 -29.72 14.76 -15.12
N PHE A 318 -28.58 14.12 -14.92
CA PHE A 318 -27.79 13.53 -15.99
C PHE A 318 -28.53 12.39 -16.69
N TRP A 319 -29.08 11.43 -15.93
CA TRP A 319 -29.78 10.28 -16.52
C TRP A 319 -31.13 10.66 -17.14
N VAL A 320 -31.84 11.65 -16.59
CA VAL A 320 -33.04 12.21 -17.22
C VAL A 320 -32.68 12.90 -18.53
N ALA A 321 -31.60 13.69 -18.58
CA ALA A 321 -31.15 14.32 -19.82
C ALA A 321 -30.80 13.29 -20.91
N ILE A 322 -30.11 12.20 -20.55
CA ILE A 322 -29.84 11.08 -21.47
C ILE A 322 -31.14 10.46 -21.97
N LEU A 323 -32.11 10.20 -21.07
CA LEU A 323 -33.39 9.62 -21.45
C LEU A 323 -34.15 10.51 -22.44
N VAL A 324 -34.22 11.82 -22.17
CA VAL A 324 -34.87 12.80 -23.05
C VAL A 324 -34.17 12.86 -24.42
N LEU A 325 -32.84 12.84 -24.45
CA LEU A 325 -32.07 12.82 -25.68
C LEU A 325 -32.38 11.58 -26.53
N VAL A 326 -32.39 10.39 -25.91
CA VAL A 326 -32.70 9.13 -26.60
C VAL A 326 -34.13 9.14 -27.16
N LEU A 327 -35.11 9.57 -26.35
CA LEU A 327 -36.49 9.68 -26.79
C LEU A 327 -36.65 10.66 -27.96
N THR A 328 -35.94 11.79 -27.93
CA THR A 328 -35.96 12.79 -29.00
C THR A 328 -35.42 12.21 -30.31
N ILE A 329 -34.30 11.47 -30.26
CA ILE A 329 -33.73 10.79 -31.44
C ILE A 329 -34.70 9.75 -32.01
N VAL A 330 -35.30 8.93 -31.14
CA VAL A 330 -36.24 7.88 -31.55
C VAL A 330 -37.49 8.48 -32.19
N PHE A 331 -38.11 9.49 -31.57
CA PHE A 331 -39.27 10.16 -32.15
C PHE A 331 -38.94 10.88 -33.45
N GLY A 332 -37.77 11.53 -33.54
CA GLY A 332 -37.29 12.13 -34.78
C GLY A 332 -37.11 11.10 -35.90
N LEU A 333 -36.61 9.90 -35.59
CA LEU A 333 -36.46 8.81 -36.57
C LEU A 333 -37.82 8.29 -37.04
N ILE A 334 -38.76 8.04 -36.11
CA ILE A 334 -40.12 7.59 -36.45
C ILE A 334 -40.80 8.61 -37.36
N GLN A 335 -40.75 9.90 -37.01
CA GLN A 335 -41.30 10.99 -37.81
C GLN A 335 -40.66 11.07 -39.20
N SER A 336 -39.35 10.89 -39.30
CA SER A 336 -38.65 10.88 -40.60
C SER A 336 -39.09 9.70 -41.48
N VAL A 337 -39.29 8.52 -40.89
CA VAL A 337 -39.74 7.32 -41.63
C VAL A 337 -41.19 7.48 -42.07
N GLU A 338 -42.08 7.94 -41.19
CA GLU A 338 -43.48 8.22 -41.53
C GLU A 338 -43.59 9.29 -42.62
N GLY A 339 -42.79 10.35 -42.53
CA GLY A 339 -42.71 11.38 -43.57
C GLY A 339 -42.26 10.82 -44.92
N ALA A 340 -41.22 9.98 -44.94
CA ALA A 340 -40.75 9.34 -46.17
C ALA A 340 -41.80 8.39 -46.77
N LEU A 341 -42.49 7.61 -45.94
CA LEU A 341 -43.57 6.73 -46.37
C LEU A 341 -44.76 7.52 -46.93
N GLN A 342 -45.15 8.63 -46.30
CA GLN A 342 -46.22 9.50 -46.77
C GLN A 342 -45.90 10.11 -48.14
N VAL A 343 -44.66 10.57 -48.35
CA VAL A 343 -44.22 11.09 -49.65
C VAL A 343 -44.22 9.99 -50.70
N TYR A 344 -43.75 8.79 -50.36
CA TYR A 344 -43.74 7.66 -51.28
C TYR A 344 -45.15 7.22 -51.69
N THR A 345 -46.09 7.13 -50.75
CA THR A 345 -47.48 6.77 -51.05
C THR A 345 -48.17 7.84 -51.89
N ALA A 346 -47.90 9.13 -51.63
CA ALA A 346 -48.39 10.23 -52.46
C ALA A 346 -47.82 10.20 -53.88
N PHE A 347 -46.52 9.91 -54.05
CA PHE A 347 -45.92 9.77 -55.38
C PHE A 347 -46.53 8.60 -56.16
N LYS A 348 -46.76 7.47 -55.49
CA LYS A 348 -47.40 6.30 -56.09
C LYS A 348 -48.86 6.57 -56.46
N SER A 349 -49.62 7.31 -55.66
CA SER A 349 -51.01 7.65 -55.99
C SER A 349 -51.11 8.59 -57.18
N MET A 350 -50.16 9.51 -57.36
CA MET A 350 -50.07 10.36 -58.56
C MET A 350 -49.62 9.60 -59.82
N SER A 351 -48.94 8.46 -59.67
CA SER A 351 -48.39 7.66 -60.78
C SER A 351 -49.25 6.46 -61.17
N GLY A 352 -50.39 6.23 -60.52
CA GLY A 352 -51.36 5.20 -60.90
C GLY A 352 -52.12 5.59 -62.18
N PRO A 353 -52.45 4.63 -63.08
CA PRO A 353 -53.04 4.96 -64.38
C PRO A 353 -54.45 5.53 -64.21
N GLY A 354 -54.69 6.68 -64.85
CA GLY A 354 -56.03 7.22 -65.08
C GLY A 354 -56.81 6.43 -66.13
#